data_AF-A0A2E9VUM9-F1
#
_entry.id   AF-A0A2E9VUM9-F1
#
_cell.length_a   1.000
_cell.length_b   1.000
_cell.length_c   1.000
_cell.angle_alpha   90.00
_cell.angle_beta   90.00
_cell.angle_gamma   90.00
#
_symmetry.space_group_name_H-M   'P 1'
#
loop_
_entity.id
_entity.type
_entity.pdbx_description
1 polymer ?
#
loop_
_entity_poly.entity_id
_entity_poly.type
_entity_poly.pdbx_seq_one_letter_code
_entity_poly.pdbx_strand_id
1 'polypeptide(L)'
;MLSNRKAFGVVEMIVSLILIGTLMATTIPLIGLLNAQQAQSKRQMIDQQIALNLVEVLQAVTPDQIQTQEQLVELAKSVNPNSLRLIEIKAAEPDDLNRIRFDISIIEAGNDQSKPMRLSTWRTMSGGTNE
;
A
#
# COMPACT_ATOMS: atom_id res chain seq x y z
N MET A 1 2.54 46.29 -46.93
CA MET A 1 2.90 45.11 -46.11
C MET A 1 1.63 44.32 -45.84
N LEU A 2 1.24 43.43 -46.76
CA LEU A 2 0.05 42.59 -46.60
C LEU A 2 0.45 41.23 -46.05
N SER A 3 -0.28 40.83 -45.00
CA SER A 3 -0.11 39.63 -44.21
C SER A 3 -0.30 38.37 -45.07
N ASN A 4 0.79 37.66 -45.38
CA ASN A 4 0.75 36.31 -45.97
C ASN A 4 0.29 35.31 -44.90
N ARG A 5 -1.01 35.27 -44.58
CA ARG A 5 -1.59 34.11 -43.90
C ARG A 5 -1.87 33.05 -44.95
N LYS A 6 -0.95 32.10 -45.11
CA LYS A 6 -1.20 30.87 -45.88
C LYS A 6 -2.35 30.14 -45.19
N ALA A 7 -3.51 30.09 -45.83
CA ALA A 7 -4.58 29.20 -45.42
C ALA A 7 -4.06 27.76 -45.54
N PHE A 8 -4.17 26.98 -44.46
CA PHE A 8 -3.80 25.57 -44.46
C PHE A 8 -4.59 24.83 -45.53
N GLY A 9 -3.91 24.10 -46.42
CA GLY A 9 -4.56 23.28 -47.43
C GLY A 9 -5.32 22.11 -46.79
N VAL A 10 -6.39 21.64 -47.42
CA VAL A 10 -7.17 20.48 -46.94
C VAL A 10 -6.28 19.26 -46.70
N VAL A 11 -5.24 19.07 -47.53
CA VAL A 11 -4.26 17.99 -47.37
C VAL A 11 -3.40 18.18 -46.11
N GLU A 12 -2.91 19.40 -45.84
CA GLU A 12 -2.14 19.70 -44.62
C GLU A 12 -2.99 19.53 -43.37
N MET A 13 -4.29 19.87 -43.44
CA MET A 13 -5.24 19.63 -42.36
C MET A 13 -5.45 18.14 -42.09
N ILE A 14 -5.63 17.33 -43.14
CA ILE A 14 -5.77 15.87 -43.01
C ILE A 14 -4.51 15.25 -42.40
N VAL A 15 -3.32 15.63 -42.89
CA VAL A 15 -2.04 15.15 -42.35
C VAL A 15 -1.88 15.55 -40.89
N SER A 16 -2.24 16.78 -40.51
CA SER A 16 -2.17 17.26 -39.13
C SER A 16 -3.12 16.48 -38.21
N LEU A 17 -4.35 16.20 -38.66
CA LEU A 17 -5.32 15.41 -37.89
C LEU A 17 -4.86 13.97 -37.69
N ILE A 18 -4.26 13.35 -38.71
CA ILE A 18 -3.69 12.01 -38.59
C ILE A 18 -2.54 12.01 -37.59
N LEU A 19 -1.63 12.98 -37.67
CA LEU A 19 -0.51 13.11 -36.72
C LEU A 19 -1.00 13.29 -35.28
N ILE A 20 -1.99 14.15 -35.05
CA ILE A 20 -2.60 14.35 -33.73
C ILE A 20 -3.29 13.06 -33.23
N GLY A 21 -4.04 12.37 -34.09
CA GLY A 21 -4.69 11.10 -33.76
C GLY A 21 -3.68 10.02 -33.37
N THR A 22 -2.56 9.94 -34.09
CA THR A 22 -1.47 8.99 -33.80
C THR A 22 -0.76 9.33 -32.48
N LEU A 23 -0.55 10.62 -32.21
CA LEU A 23 0.04 11.11 -30.97
C LEU A 23 -0.87 10.82 -29.76
N MET A 24 -2.19 11.06 -29.89
CA MET A 24 -3.18 10.74 -28.86
C MET A 24 -3.27 9.23 -28.59
N ALA A 25 -3.27 8.40 -29.64
CA ALA A 25 -3.33 6.95 -29.53
C ALA A 25 -2.16 6.34 -28.75
N THR A 26 -0.99 6.98 -28.78
CA THR A 26 0.22 6.53 -28.07
C THR A 26 0.34 7.13 -26.68
N THR A 27 -0.08 8.38 -26.48
CA THR A 27 0.08 9.10 -25.21
C THR A 27 -1.00 8.78 -24.18
N ILE A 28 -2.25 8.56 -24.58
CA ILE A 28 -3.36 8.26 -23.66
C ILE A 28 -3.10 6.96 -22.87
N PRO A 29 -2.69 5.84 -23.49
CA PRO A 29 -2.35 4.62 -22.74
C PRO A 29 -1.17 4.83 -21.79
N LEU A 30 -0.15 5.61 -22.20
CA LEU A 30 1.02 5.91 -21.38
C LEU A 30 0.64 6.67 -20.10
N ILE A 31 -0.21 7.68 -20.21
CA ILE A 31 -0.70 8.45 -19.06
C ILE A 31 -1.51 7.56 -18.11
N GLY A 32 -2.34 6.66 -18.67
CA GLY A 32 -3.07 5.66 -17.89
C GLY A 32 -2.15 4.74 -17.09
N LEU A 33 -1.08 4.23 -17.72
CA LEU A 33 -0.07 3.39 -17.08
C LEU A 33 0.69 4.14 -15.98
N LEU A 34 1.10 5.38 -16.23
CA LEU A 34 1.81 6.20 -15.24
C LEU A 34 0.93 6.49 -14.02
N ASN A 35 -0.34 6.82 -14.22
CA ASN A 35 -1.28 7.05 -13.14
C ASN A 35 -1.52 5.78 -12.32
N ALA A 36 -1.65 4.63 -12.98
CA ALA A 36 -1.79 3.33 -12.31
C ALA A 36 -0.53 2.99 -11.48
N GLN A 37 0.67 3.19 -12.05
CA GLN A 37 1.94 2.97 -11.35
C GLN A 37 2.11 3.90 -10.15
N GLN A 38 1.78 5.20 -10.30
CA GLN A 38 1.83 6.15 -9.19
C GLN A 38 0.83 5.79 -8.09
N ALA A 39 -0.40 5.38 -8.45
CA ALA A 39 -1.39 4.92 -7.48
C ALA A 39 -0.92 3.66 -6.74
N GLN A 40 -0.32 2.70 -7.45
CA GLN A 40 0.25 1.49 -6.84
C GLN A 40 1.43 1.82 -5.91
N SER A 41 2.34 2.69 -6.34
CA SER A 41 3.48 3.13 -5.53
C SER A 41 3.03 3.85 -4.26
N LYS A 42 2.06 4.77 -4.36
CA LYS A 42 1.47 5.43 -3.18
C LYS A 42 0.82 4.42 -2.23
N ARG A 43 0.10 3.43 -2.76
CA ARG A 43 -0.51 2.36 -1.94
C ARG A 43 0.55 1.60 -1.14
N GLN A 44 1.62 1.17 -1.82
CA GLN A 44 2.74 0.44 -1.21
C GLN A 44 3.44 1.25 -0.11
N MET A 45 3.69 2.54 -0.33
CA MET A 45 4.27 3.41 0.71
C MET A 45 3.38 3.49 1.95
N ILE A 46 2.06 3.63 1.77
CA ILE A 46 1.12 3.67 2.90
C ILE A 46 1.10 2.32 3.62
N ASP A 47 1.08 1.19 2.89
CA ASP A 47 1.11 -0.14 3.52
C ASP A 47 2.40 -0.37 4.31
N GLN A 48 3.54 0.04 3.77
CA GLN A 48 4.82 -0.02 4.47
C GLN A 48 4.83 0.85 5.74
N GLN A 49 4.27 2.06 5.68
CA GLN A 49 4.19 2.92 6.86
C GLN A 49 3.30 2.31 7.95
N ILE A 50 2.16 1.74 7.58
CA ILE A 50 1.27 1.03 8.52
C ILE A 50 2.00 -0.16 9.15
N ALA A 51 2.74 -0.93 8.34
CA ALA A 51 3.55 -2.04 8.80
C ALA A 51 4.60 -1.62 9.84
N LEU A 52 5.35 -0.55 9.53
CA LEU A 52 6.37 -0.02 10.44
C LEU A 52 5.76 0.46 11.76
N ASN A 53 4.67 1.23 11.69
CA ASN A 53 3.97 1.69 12.89
C ASN A 53 3.44 0.51 13.73
N LEU A 54 2.93 -0.55 13.10
CA LEU A 54 2.48 -1.75 13.80
C LEU A 54 3.63 -2.46 14.50
N VAL A 55 4.78 -2.58 13.85
CA VAL A 55 5.98 -3.18 14.46
C VAL A 55 6.45 -2.35 15.66
N GLU A 56 6.50 -1.02 15.54
CA GLU A 56 6.87 -0.14 16.66
C GLU A 56 5.91 -0.28 17.84
N VAL A 57 4.60 -0.29 17.58
CA VAL A 57 3.59 -0.47 18.64
C VAL A 57 3.68 -1.86 19.26
N LEU A 58 3.87 -2.92 18.47
CA LEU A 58 4.06 -4.29 18.97
C LEU A 58 5.35 -4.43 19.80
N GLN A 59 6.38 -3.63 19.54
CA GLN A 59 7.58 -3.59 20.36
C GLN A 59 7.37 -2.81 21.66
N ALA A 60 6.54 -1.77 21.66
CA ALA A 60 6.30 -0.88 22.80
C ALA A 60 5.32 -1.44 23.85
N VAL A 61 4.29 -2.19 23.45
CA VAL A 61 3.30 -2.82 24.35
C VAL A 61 3.97 -3.93 25.14
N THR A 62 3.77 -4.14 26.45
CA THR A 62 4.46 -5.25 27.13
C THR A 62 3.82 -6.63 26.82
N PRO A 63 4.57 -7.76 26.88
CA PRO A 63 4.03 -9.04 26.43
C PRO A 63 2.86 -9.57 27.29
N ASP A 64 2.81 -9.16 28.55
CA ASP A 64 1.70 -9.37 29.49
C ASP A 64 0.43 -8.61 29.12
N GLN A 65 0.50 -7.61 28.24
CA GLN A 65 -0.64 -6.83 27.76
C GLN A 65 -1.29 -7.40 26.50
N ILE A 66 -0.66 -8.39 25.83
CA ILE A 66 -1.20 -9.06 24.65
C ILE A 66 -1.37 -10.54 24.97
N GLN A 67 -2.49 -10.87 25.60
CA GLN A 67 -2.86 -12.23 25.96
C GLN A 67 -4.01 -12.77 25.11
N THR A 68 -4.82 -11.89 24.52
CA THR A 68 -5.99 -12.30 23.73
C THR A 68 -5.98 -11.72 22.32
N GLN A 69 -6.68 -12.42 21.43
CA GLN A 69 -6.91 -11.97 20.06
C GLN A 69 -7.68 -10.63 20.02
N GLU A 70 -8.53 -10.33 21.00
CA GLU A 70 -9.24 -9.04 21.03
C GLU A 70 -8.28 -7.87 21.26
N GLN A 71 -7.28 -8.03 22.13
CA GLN A 71 -6.26 -6.99 22.39
C GLN A 71 -5.41 -6.72 21.15
N LEU A 72 -5.08 -7.76 20.38
CA LEU A 72 -4.43 -7.61 19.07
C LEU A 72 -5.29 -6.83 18.07
N VAL A 73 -6.61 -7.07 18.07
CA VAL A 73 -7.55 -6.33 17.22
C VAL A 73 -7.69 -4.87 17.67
N GLU A 74 -7.69 -4.59 18.97
CA GLU A 74 -7.66 -3.21 19.47
C GLU A 74 -6.37 -2.48 19.09
N LEU A 75 -5.23 -3.18 19.14
CA LEU A 75 -3.95 -2.67 18.68
C LEU A 75 -3.96 -2.32 17.19
N ALA A 76 -4.55 -3.21 16.38
CA ALA A 76 -4.72 -2.98 14.95
C ALA A 76 -5.58 -1.71 14.68
N LYS A 77 -6.63 -1.50 15.48
CA LYS A 77 -7.49 -0.31 15.41
C LYS A 77 -6.80 0.96 15.89
N SER A 78 -5.90 0.88 16.87
CA SER A 78 -5.20 2.07 17.39
C SER A 78 -4.21 2.64 16.38
N VAL A 79 -3.55 1.77 15.60
CA VAL A 79 -2.61 2.20 14.55
C VAL A 79 -3.35 2.78 13.34
N ASN A 80 -4.57 2.32 13.07
CA ASN A 80 -5.31 2.85 11.93
C ASN A 80 -6.85 2.88 12.13
N PRO A 81 -7.36 3.87 12.88
CA PRO A 81 -8.78 3.91 13.27
C PRO A 81 -9.74 4.29 12.13
N ASN A 82 -9.25 4.95 11.06
CA ASN A 82 -10.09 5.52 9.99
C ASN A 82 -9.77 4.97 8.59
N SER A 83 -8.97 3.92 8.50
CA SER A 83 -8.55 3.38 7.21
C SER A 83 -9.59 2.45 6.61
N LEU A 84 -9.80 2.56 5.30
CA LEU A 84 -10.44 1.56 4.45
C LEU A 84 -9.60 0.26 4.36
N ARG A 85 -8.78 -0.07 5.34
CA ARG A 85 -7.92 -1.25 5.36
C ARG A 85 -8.15 -1.99 6.66
N LEU A 86 -8.53 -3.25 6.55
CA LEU A 86 -8.61 -4.17 7.65
C LEU A 86 -7.21 -4.68 7.97
N ILE A 87 -6.80 -4.54 9.23
CA ILE A 87 -5.54 -5.06 9.73
C ILE A 87 -5.89 -6.27 10.60
N GLU A 88 -5.44 -7.44 10.19
CA GLU A 88 -5.55 -8.68 10.96
C GLU A 88 -4.17 -9.01 11.55
N ILE A 89 -4.09 -9.20 12.86
CA ILE A 89 -2.87 -9.62 13.55
C ILE A 89 -3.14 -10.96 14.21
N LYS A 90 -2.31 -11.97 13.93
CA LYS A 90 -2.39 -13.30 14.54
C LYS A 90 -1.08 -13.60 15.25
N ALA A 91 -1.17 -13.94 16.52
CA ALA A 91 -0.04 -14.46 17.28
C ALA A 91 0.03 -15.98 17.14
N ALA A 92 1.23 -16.51 16.89
CA ALA A 92 1.50 -17.94 17.05
C ALA A 92 1.88 -18.25 18.51
N GLU A 93 1.82 -19.54 18.88
CA GLU A 93 2.31 -19.98 20.18
C GLU A 93 3.80 -19.63 20.39
N PRO A 94 4.24 -19.38 21.64
CA PRO A 94 5.64 -19.12 21.94
C PRO A 94 6.50 -20.32 21.51
N ASP A 95 7.55 -20.05 20.75
CA ASP A 95 8.54 -21.05 20.35
C ASP A 95 9.48 -21.40 21.52
N ASP A 96 10.32 -22.44 21.37
CA ASP A 96 11.30 -22.91 22.38
C ASP A 96 12.26 -21.80 22.86
N LEU A 97 12.43 -20.75 22.04
CA LEU A 97 13.24 -19.56 22.34
C LEU A 97 12.47 -18.45 23.07
N ASN A 98 11.26 -18.75 23.57
CA ASN A 98 10.34 -17.79 24.18
C ASN A 98 10.03 -16.60 23.26
N ARG A 99 9.82 -16.91 21.97
CA ARG A 99 9.54 -15.93 20.92
C ARG A 99 8.12 -16.11 20.40
N ILE A 100 7.40 -15.01 20.22
CA ILE A 100 6.08 -15.00 19.59
C ILE A 100 6.22 -14.47 18.16
N ARG A 101 5.68 -15.22 17.18
CA ARG A 101 5.49 -14.73 15.81
C ARG A 101 4.18 -13.94 15.75
N PHE A 102 4.23 -12.78 15.13
CA PHE A 102 3.03 -12.05 14.72
C PHE A 102 2.93 -12.06 13.20
N ASP A 103 1.88 -12.70 12.69
CA ASP A 103 1.48 -12.62 11.29
C ASP A 103 0.48 -11.47 11.14
N ILE A 104 0.86 -10.45 10.38
CA ILE A 104 0.08 -9.25 10.12
C ILE A 104 -0.38 -9.29 8.67
N SER A 105 -1.68 -9.15 8.45
CA SER A 105 -2.29 -9.06 7.12
C SER A 105 -3.03 -7.74 6.98
N ILE A 106 -2.65 -6.95 5.98
CA ILE A 106 -3.34 -5.70 5.62
C ILE A 106 -4.19 -5.97 4.37
N ILE A 107 -5.50 -5.79 4.49
CA ILE A 107 -6.51 -6.06 3.47
C ILE A 107 -7.26 -4.77 3.16
N GLU A 108 -7.46 -4.41 1.88
CA GLU A 108 -8.24 -3.22 1.51
C GLU A 108 -9.75 -3.53 1.64
N ALA A 109 -10.44 -2.83 2.53
CA ALA A 109 -11.87 -2.94 2.74
C ALA A 109 -12.63 -2.49 1.48
N GLY A 110 -13.51 -3.36 0.98
CA GLY A 110 -14.35 -3.09 -0.20
C GLY A 110 -13.69 -3.40 -1.55
N ASN A 111 -12.47 -3.94 -1.58
CA ASN A 111 -11.80 -4.40 -2.79
C ASN A 111 -11.28 -5.82 -2.63
N ASP A 112 -12.16 -6.79 -2.89
CA ASP A 112 -11.95 -8.24 -2.72
C ASP A 112 -10.81 -8.81 -3.60
N GLN A 113 -10.33 -8.04 -4.58
CA GLN A 113 -9.20 -8.40 -5.45
C GLN A 113 -7.84 -7.88 -4.95
N SER A 114 -7.81 -7.09 -3.89
CA SER A 114 -6.54 -6.65 -3.29
C SER A 114 -5.84 -7.83 -2.63
N LYS A 115 -4.67 -8.22 -3.15
CA LYS A 115 -3.87 -9.28 -2.53
C LYS A 115 -3.44 -8.80 -1.13
N PRO A 116 -3.69 -9.58 -0.07
CA PRO A 116 -3.29 -9.18 1.27
C PRO A 116 -1.78 -9.03 1.35
N MET A 117 -1.33 -7.92 1.95
CA MET A 117 0.08 -7.76 2.29
C MET A 117 0.35 -8.51 3.58
N ARG A 118 1.12 -9.61 3.48
CA ARG A 118 1.52 -10.43 4.64
C ARG A 118 2.87 -9.99 5.14
N LEU A 119 2.94 -9.76 6.44
CA LEU A 119 4.14 -9.37 7.17
C LEU A 119 4.28 -10.31 8.36
N SER A 120 5.50 -10.73 8.63
CA SER A 120 5.81 -11.54 9.81
C SER A 120 6.86 -10.81 10.63
N THR A 121 6.58 -10.61 11.92
CA THR A 121 7.57 -10.10 12.87
C THR A 121 7.66 -11.02 14.07
N TRP A 122 8.78 -10.91 14.79
CA TRP A 122 9.10 -11.75 15.93
C TRP A 122 9.32 -10.89 17.14
N ARG A 123 8.90 -11.39 18.30
CA ARG A 123 9.14 -10.73 19.56
C ARG A 123 9.62 -11.72 20.61
N THR A 124 10.68 -11.36 21.32
CA THR A 124 11.14 -12.12 22.49
C THR A 124 10.33 -11.72 23.71
N MET A 125 9.78 -12.70 24.43
CA MET A 125 9.17 -12.48 25.73
C MET A 125 10.31 -12.25 26.74
N SER A 126 10.37 -11.07 27.34
CA SER A 126 11.32 -10.78 28.42
C SER A 126 10.93 -11.59 29.66
N GLY A 127 11.47 -12.80 29.77
CA GLY A 127 11.23 -13.71 30.89
C GLY A 127 12.36 -14.74 31.10
N GLY A 128 13.56 -14.47 30.58
CA GLY A 128 14.76 -15.20 30.96
C GLY A 128 15.45 -14.44 32.09
N THR A 129 15.27 -14.90 33.33
CA THR A 129 16.18 -14.57 34.42
C THR A 129 17.59 -14.96 33.99
N ASN A 130 18.46 -13.98 33.76
CA ASN A 130 19.89 -14.20 33.86
C ASN A 130 20.19 -14.39 35.36
N GLU A 131 20.03 -15.62 35.84
CA GLU A 131 20.78 -16.15 36.98
C GLU A 131 21.79 -17.16 36.47
#